data_AF-A0A7Y7NFU6-F1
#
_entry.id   AF-A0A7Y7NFU6-F1
#
_cell.length_a   1.000
_cell.length_b   1.000
_cell.length_c   1.000
_cell.angle_alpha   90.00
_cell.angle_beta   90.00
_cell.angle_gamma   90.00
#
_symmetry.space_group_name_H-M   'P 1'
#
loop_
_entity.id
_entity.type
_entity.pdbx_description
1 polymer ?
#
loop_
_entity_poly.entity_id
_entity_poly.type
_entity_poly.pdbx_seq_one_letter_code
_entity_poly.pdbx_strand_id
1 'polypeptide(L)'
;MMILLSIDVMALIIILIIGIIGLTFLAIPFVLLYFLHKWLTKKGYKILGLLIIVSYSIYTVYSIYTAIYPTDSYYFSEFKEVTLREVPKSAIIIRKDASYPDFHGDYCSASLMTVSEQDYETLLKDLINDSRITKNKPGESIGSSELEKVMGNLNKEKIIHSFTRNIAKKQDHYLLIGFLADKKTIVVNVCVN
;
A
#
# COMPACT_ATOMS: atom_id res chain seq x y z
N MET A 1 -26.29 26.96 -21.27
CA MET A 1 -27.03 26.15 -20.28
C MET A 1 -27.38 24.76 -20.82
N MET A 2 -27.96 24.63 -22.02
CA MET A 2 -28.32 23.32 -22.61
C MET A 2 -27.10 22.40 -22.90
N ILE A 3 -25.97 22.97 -23.33
CA ILE A 3 -24.73 22.21 -23.62
C ILE A 3 -24.06 21.68 -22.34
N LEU A 4 -24.07 22.46 -21.25
CA LEU A 4 -23.57 22.02 -19.95
C LEU A 4 -24.40 20.85 -19.40
N LEU A 5 -25.73 20.94 -19.48
CA LEU A 5 -26.64 19.87 -19.04
C LEU A 5 -26.44 18.57 -19.83
N SER A 6 -26.15 18.65 -21.13
CA SER A 6 -25.89 17.45 -21.95
C SER A 6 -24.58 16.74 -21.60
N ILE A 7 -23.56 17.48 -21.15
CA ILE A 7 -22.27 16.90 -20.74
C ILE A 7 -22.45 16.14 -19.43
N ASP A 8 -23.22 16.67 -18.49
CA ASP A 8 -23.48 16.02 -17.19
C ASP A 8 -24.27 14.71 -17.34
N VAL A 9 -25.27 14.67 -18.22
CA VAL A 9 -26.05 13.46 -18.49
C VAL A 9 -25.20 12.38 -19.17
N MET A 10 -24.35 12.76 -20.13
CA MET A 10 -23.45 11.82 -20.80
C MET A 10 -22.42 11.23 -19.83
N ALA A 11 -21.84 12.05 -18.95
CA ALA A 11 -20.93 11.58 -17.91
C ALA A 11 -21.61 10.57 -16.96
N LEU A 12 -22.85 10.84 -16.54
CA LEU A 12 -23.62 9.93 -15.70
C LEU A 12 -23.87 8.58 -16.39
N ILE A 13 -24.23 8.58 -17.67
CA ILE A 13 -24.45 7.35 -18.45
C ILE A 13 -23.15 6.54 -18.55
N ILE A 14 -22.01 7.18 -18.79
CA ILE A 14 -20.71 6.52 -18.84
C ILE A 14 -20.37 5.85 -17.50
N ILE A 15 -20.57 6.56 -16.38
CA ILE A 15 -20.34 6.02 -15.03
C ILE A 15 -21.23 4.79 -14.78
N LEU A 16 -22.51 4.84 -15.18
CA LEU A 16 -23.43 3.71 -15.05
C LEU A 16 -22.99 2.51 -15.87
N ILE A 17 -22.55 2.72 -17.12
CA ILE A 17 -22.04 1.64 -17.99
C ILE A 17 -20.80 0.99 -17.37
N ILE A 18 -19.84 1.78 -16.91
CA ILE A 18 -18.63 1.27 -16.23
C ILE A 18 -19.02 0.49 -14.98
N GLY A 19 -19.97 0.99 -14.19
CA GLY A 19 -20.48 0.31 -13.00
C GLY A 19 -21.11 -1.05 -13.33
N ILE A 20 -21.93 -1.13 -14.38
CA ILE A 20 -22.56 -2.38 -14.84
C ILE A 20 -21.50 -3.37 -15.32
N ILE A 21 -20.51 -2.92 -16.08
CA ILE A 21 -19.41 -3.76 -16.56
C ILE A 21 -18.63 -4.30 -15.36
N GLY A 22 -18.26 -3.45 -14.40
CA GLY A 22 -17.57 -3.86 -13.18
C GLY A 22 -18.35 -4.89 -12.36
N LEU A 23 -19.65 -4.66 -12.15
CA LEU A 23 -20.54 -5.61 -11.47
C LEU A 23 -20.64 -6.94 -12.22
N THR A 24 -20.67 -6.91 -13.55
CA THR A 24 -20.71 -8.13 -14.37
C THR A 24 -19.43 -8.93 -14.20
N PHE A 25 -18.27 -8.28 -14.24
CA PHE A 25 -16.98 -8.94 -13.99
C PHE A 25 -16.90 -9.57 -12.59
N LEU A 26 -17.42 -8.88 -11.57
CA LEU A 26 -17.50 -9.42 -10.21
C LEU A 26 -18.47 -10.60 -10.08
N ALA A 27 -19.54 -10.64 -10.88
CA ALA A 27 -20.54 -11.70 -10.84
C ALA A 27 -20.10 -12.99 -11.55
N ILE A 28 -19.26 -12.90 -12.59
CA ILE A 28 -18.81 -14.06 -13.39
C ILE A 28 -18.26 -15.21 -12.53
N PRO A 29 -17.32 -14.98 -11.58
CA PRO A 29 -16.81 -16.05 -10.73
C PRO A 29 -17.89 -16.73 -9.88
N PHE A 30 -18.86 -15.97 -9.36
CA PHE A 30 -19.96 -16.54 -8.57
C PHE A 30 -20.91 -17.37 -9.43
N VAL A 31 -21.16 -16.96 -10.67
CA VAL A 31 -21.94 -17.75 -11.63
C VAL A 31 -21.24 -19.07 -11.94
N LEU A 32 -19.92 -19.05 -12.16
CA LEU A 32 -19.12 -20.26 -12.37
C LEU A 32 -19.14 -21.19 -11.15
N LEU A 33 -19.00 -20.63 -9.94
CA LEU A 33 -19.10 -21.37 -8.69
C LEU A 33 -20.47 -21.99 -8.48
N TYR A 34 -21.54 -21.31 -8.85
CA TYR A 34 -22.89 -21.85 -8.82
C TYR A 34 -23.04 -23.06 -9.75
N PHE A 35 -22.55 -22.98 -10.99
CA PHE A 35 -22.57 -24.10 -11.93
C PHE A 35 -21.72 -25.28 -11.41
N LEU A 36 -20.56 -25.01 -10.84
CA LEU A 36 -19.71 -26.02 -10.21
C LEU A 36 -20.42 -26.72 -9.04
N HIS A 37 -21.03 -25.95 -8.13
CA HIS A 37 -21.80 -26.48 -7.02
C HIS A 37 -22.98 -27.33 -7.48
N LYS A 38 -23.72 -26.89 -8.52
CA LYS A 38 -24.81 -27.66 -9.11
C LYS A 38 -24.31 -28.98 -9.70
N TRP A 39 -23.16 -28.97 -10.37
CA TRP A 39 -22.53 -30.19 -10.90
C TRP A 39 -22.07 -31.14 -9.80
N LEU A 40 -21.41 -30.64 -8.75
CA LEU A 40 -20.98 -31.43 -7.58
C LEU A 40 -22.16 -32.03 -6.82
N THR A 41 -23.23 -31.26 -6.64
CA THR A 41 -24.44 -31.73 -5.96
C THR A 41 -25.10 -32.89 -6.72
N LYS A 42 -25.15 -32.82 -8.05
CA LYS A 42 -25.63 -33.94 -8.90
C LYS A 42 -24.78 -35.20 -8.76
N LYS A 43 -23.53 -35.09 -8.31
CA LYS A 43 -22.59 -36.20 -8.07
C LYS A 43 -22.58 -36.67 -6.61
N GLY A 44 -23.42 -36.09 -5.74
CA GLY A 44 -23.48 -36.43 -4.31
C GLY A 44 -22.54 -35.60 -3.41
N TYR A 45 -21.70 -34.74 -3.97
CA TYR A 45 -20.71 -33.94 -3.23
C TYR A 45 -21.24 -32.57 -2.77
N LYS A 46 -22.45 -32.53 -2.22
CA LYS A 46 -23.13 -31.28 -1.83
C LYS A 46 -22.31 -30.44 -0.85
N ILE A 47 -21.77 -31.07 0.19
CA ILE A 47 -20.99 -30.38 1.24
C ILE A 47 -19.70 -29.79 0.64
N LEU A 48 -19.00 -30.55 -0.20
CA LEU A 48 -17.77 -30.08 -0.84
C LEU A 48 -18.04 -28.86 -1.74
N GLY A 49 -19.11 -28.89 -2.54
CA GLY A 49 -19.49 -27.75 -3.36
C GLY A 49 -19.79 -26.49 -2.54
N LEU A 50 -20.46 -26.65 -1.38
CA LEU A 50 -20.73 -25.54 -0.47
C LEU A 50 -19.44 -24.99 0.15
N LEU A 51 -18.52 -25.86 0.58
CA LEU A 51 -17.23 -25.44 1.14
C LEU A 51 -16.41 -24.62 0.14
N ILE A 52 -16.44 -24.97 -1.15
CA ILE A 52 -15.75 -24.20 -2.20
C ILE A 52 -16.34 -22.78 -2.31
N ILE A 53 -17.67 -22.64 -2.34
CA ILE A 53 -18.34 -21.32 -2.41
C ILE A 53 -17.98 -20.48 -1.18
N VAL A 54 -18.07 -21.06 0.02
CA VAL A 54 -17.76 -20.35 1.27
C VAL A 54 -16.30 -19.94 1.32
N SER A 55 -15.37 -20.84 0.99
CA SER A 55 -13.93 -20.56 0.98
C SER A 55 -13.59 -19.45 -0.01
N TYR A 56 -14.17 -19.49 -1.22
CA TYR A 56 -13.99 -18.42 -2.21
C TYR A 56 -14.54 -17.09 -1.70
N SER A 57 -15.72 -17.08 -1.08
CA SER A 57 -16.33 -15.86 -0.54
C SER A 57 -15.46 -15.23 0.55
N ILE A 58 -14.92 -16.05 1.46
CA ILE A 58 -13.97 -15.60 2.49
C ILE A 58 -12.71 -15.04 1.84
N TYR A 59 -12.14 -15.75 0.85
CA TYR A 59 -10.98 -15.29 0.11
C TYR A 59 -11.24 -13.93 -0.57
N THR A 60 -12.36 -13.76 -1.26
CA THR A 60 -12.71 -12.49 -1.93
C THR A 60 -12.85 -11.35 -0.93
N VAL A 61 -13.55 -11.56 0.19
CA VAL A 61 -13.68 -10.54 1.25
C VAL A 61 -12.30 -10.18 1.81
N TYR A 62 -11.46 -11.18 2.08
CA TYR A 62 -10.10 -10.96 2.55
C TYR A 62 -9.26 -10.17 1.54
N SER A 63 -9.28 -10.55 0.26
CA SER A 63 -8.56 -9.86 -0.81
C SER A 63 -8.97 -8.40 -0.93
N ILE A 64 -10.28 -8.11 -0.91
CA ILE A 64 -10.81 -6.74 -0.93
C ILE A 64 -10.32 -5.96 0.30
N TYR A 65 -10.42 -6.58 1.47
CA TYR A 65 -9.96 -5.97 2.72
C TYR A 65 -8.47 -5.61 2.64
N THR A 66 -7.61 -6.53 2.20
CA THR A 66 -6.16 -6.30 2.08
C THR A 66 -5.77 -5.35 0.95
N ALA A 67 -6.62 -5.21 -0.08
CA ALA A 67 -6.41 -4.21 -1.12
C ALA A 67 -6.68 -2.78 -0.62
N ILE A 68 -7.61 -2.62 0.33
CA ILE A 68 -7.91 -1.33 0.97
C ILE A 68 -6.97 -1.07 2.15
N TYR A 69 -6.60 -2.12 2.90
CA TYR A 69 -5.76 -2.04 4.09
C TYR A 69 -4.54 -2.96 3.91
N PRO A 70 -3.44 -2.47 3.29
CA PRO A 70 -2.30 -3.30 2.98
C PRO A 70 -1.68 -3.97 4.22
N THR A 71 -1.25 -5.22 4.05
CA THR A 71 -0.60 -6.01 5.10
C THR A 71 0.80 -5.48 5.41
N ASP A 72 1.41 -5.90 6.52
CA ASP A 72 2.76 -5.44 6.89
C ASP A 72 3.82 -5.82 5.84
N SER A 73 3.63 -6.96 5.17
CA SER A 73 4.49 -7.40 4.08
C SER A 73 4.62 -6.39 2.94
N TYR A 74 3.55 -5.62 2.66
CA TYR A 74 3.59 -4.54 1.67
C TYR A 74 4.56 -3.44 2.10
N TYR A 75 4.45 -2.96 3.34
CA TYR A 75 5.35 -1.92 3.86
C TYR A 75 6.78 -2.41 4.06
N PHE A 76 6.99 -3.72 4.28
CA PHE A 76 8.32 -4.31 4.29
C PHE A 76 8.94 -4.36 2.89
N SER A 77 8.15 -4.58 1.83
CA SER A 77 8.65 -4.42 0.46
C SER A 77 8.98 -2.96 0.14
N GLU A 78 8.16 -2.00 0.59
CA GLU A 78 8.45 -0.57 0.44
C GLU A 78 9.74 -0.19 1.19
N PHE A 79 9.92 -0.66 2.43
CA PHE A 79 11.17 -0.49 3.18
C PHE A 79 12.37 -0.99 2.38
N LYS A 80 12.26 -2.18 1.77
CA LYS A 80 13.32 -2.76 0.95
C LYS A 80 13.57 -1.95 -0.33
N GLU A 81 12.54 -1.40 -0.95
CA GLU A 81 12.70 -0.52 -2.09
C GLU A 81 13.42 0.78 -1.70
N VAL A 82 13.06 1.40 -0.58
CA VAL A 82 13.69 2.63 -0.10
C VAL A 82 15.15 2.38 0.31
N THR A 83 15.40 1.34 1.09
CA THR A 83 16.69 1.12 1.74
C THR A 83 17.63 0.21 0.97
N LEU A 84 17.15 -0.61 0.03
CA LEU A 84 17.86 -1.73 -0.59
C LEU A 84 18.29 -2.84 0.40
N ARG A 85 17.66 -2.91 1.59
CA ARG A 85 17.93 -3.92 2.63
C ARG A 85 16.65 -4.68 2.94
N GLU A 86 16.79 -5.91 3.43
CA GLU A 86 15.67 -6.58 4.08
C GLU A 86 15.33 -5.86 5.39
N VAL A 87 14.05 -5.88 5.75
CA VAL A 87 13.61 -5.32 7.02
C VAL A 87 14.27 -6.08 8.19
N PRO A 88 14.75 -5.38 9.26
CA PRO A 88 15.28 -6.06 10.43
C PRO A 88 14.24 -7.01 11.06
N LYS A 89 14.68 -8.16 11.58
CA LYS A 89 13.77 -9.14 12.21
C LYS A 89 13.05 -8.59 13.45
N SER A 90 13.60 -7.55 14.07
CA SER A 90 12.98 -6.86 15.20
C SER A 90 11.91 -5.84 14.80
N ALA A 91 11.72 -5.59 13.51
CA ALA A 91 10.82 -4.57 13.03
C ALA A 91 9.36 -4.94 13.30
N ILE A 92 8.63 -4.00 13.88
CA ILE A 92 7.20 -4.08 14.14
C ILE A 92 6.57 -2.79 13.63
N ILE A 93 5.59 -2.91 12.74
CA ILE A 93 4.82 -1.75 12.25
C ILE A 93 3.87 -1.29 13.36
N ILE A 94 3.98 -0.02 13.73
CA ILE A 94 3.12 0.62 14.73
C ILE A 94 1.93 1.29 14.05
N ARG A 95 2.20 2.01 12.96
CA ARG A 95 1.22 2.76 12.17
C ARG A 95 1.59 2.69 10.71
N LYS A 96 0.57 2.66 9.85
CA LYS A 96 0.73 2.55 8.40
C LYS A 96 -0.48 3.14 7.70
N ASP A 97 -0.25 3.73 6.54
CA ASP A 97 -1.29 4.23 5.65
C ASP A 97 -0.82 4.17 4.20
N ALA A 98 -1.75 4.06 3.26
CA ALA A 98 -1.44 4.10 1.83
C ALA A 98 -2.64 4.65 1.06
N SER A 99 -2.37 5.44 0.03
CA SER A 99 -3.36 5.82 -0.95
C SER A 99 -3.59 4.66 -1.92
N TYR A 100 -4.79 4.62 -2.50
CA TYR A 100 -5.03 3.75 -3.64
C TYR A 100 -4.33 4.33 -4.87
N PRO A 101 -3.66 3.51 -5.70
CA PRO A 101 -3.08 4.00 -6.94
C PRO A 101 -4.14 4.61 -7.84
N ASP A 102 -3.86 5.77 -8.41
CA ASP A 102 -4.73 6.37 -9.40
C ASP A 102 -4.64 5.63 -10.76
N PHE A 103 -5.30 6.16 -11.80
CA PHE A 103 -5.26 5.53 -13.12
C PHE A 103 -3.88 5.58 -13.79
N HIS A 104 -3.00 6.47 -13.37
CA HIS A 104 -1.61 6.57 -13.81
C HIS A 104 -0.66 5.71 -12.97
N GLY A 105 -1.16 5.17 -11.85
CA GLY A 105 -0.39 4.38 -10.90
C GLY A 105 0.25 5.23 -9.81
N ASP A 106 -0.17 6.50 -9.68
CA ASP A 106 0.35 7.42 -8.70
C ASP A 106 -0.20 7.03 -7.33
N TYR A 107 0.70 6.89 -6.36
CA TYR A 107 0.32 6.54 -5.00
C TYR A 107 1.36 7.02 -4.00
N CYS A 108 0.92 7.22 -2.76
CA CYS A 108 1.78 7.39 -1.61
C CYS A 108 1.51 6.31 -0.57
N SER A 109 2.55 5.91 0.16
CA SER A 109 2.45 5.02 1.31
C SER A 109 3.41 5.46 2.40
N ALA A 110 3.02 5.26 3.65
CA ALA A 110 3.88 5.53 4.79
C ALA A 110 3.76 4.43 5.85
N SER A 111 4.85 4.15 6.54
CA SER A 111 4.87 3.27 7.70
C SER A 111 5.79 3.81 8.79
N LEU A 112 5.34 3.69 10.04
CA LEU A 112 6.12 3.93 11.24
C LEU A 112 6.36 2.59 11.91
N MET A 113 7.61 2.25 12.11
CA MET A 113 7.99 0.96 12.70
C MET A 113 8.99 1.16 13.82
N THR A 114 8.88 0.30 14.83
CA THR A 114 9.90 0.14 15.86
C THR A 114 10.84 -1.00 15.49
N VAL A 115 12.12 -0.82 15.74
CA VAL A 115 13.18 -1.82 15.65
C VAL A 115 13.94 -1.87 16.98
N SER A 116 14.80 -2.87 17.16
CA SER A 116 15.76 -2.86 18.26
C SER A 116 16.75 -1.71 18.11
N GLU A 117 17.30 -1.19 19.22
CA GLU A 117 18.32 -0.12 19.17
C GLU A 117 19.56 -0.57 18.38
N GLN A 118 19.93 -1.86 18.48
CA GLN A 118 21.03 -2.43 17.69
C GLN A 118 20.74 -2.39 16.18
N ASP A 119 19.54 -2.80 15.77
CA ASP A 119 19.15 -2.78 14.36
C ASP A 119 19.00 -1.35 13.82
N TYR A 120 18.52 -0.42 14.67
CA TYR A 120 18.46 1.00 14.35
C TYR A 120 19.85 1.56 14.01
N GLU A 121 20.81 1.39 14.93
CA GLU A 121 22.18 1.94 14.76
C GLU A 121 22.91 1.24 13.60
N THR A 122 22.70 -0.07 13.41
CA THR A 122 23.24 -0.83 12.29
C THR A 122 22.70 -0.31 10.96
N LEU A 123 21.37 -0.19 10.83
CA LEU A 123 20.74 0.31 9.61
C LEU A 123 21.18 1.75 9.32
N LEU A 124 21.21 2.62 10.33
CA LEU A 124 21.66 4.00 10.19
C LEU A 124 23.09 4.06 9.64
N LYS A 125 24.00 3.28 10.22
CA LYS A 125 25.39 3.19 9.77
C LYS A 125 25.49 2.67 8.34
N ASP A 126 24.71 1.67 7.97
CA ASP A 126 24.70 1.10 6.63
C ASP A 126 24.22 2.09 5.56
N LEU A 127 23.23 2.93 5.90
CA LEU A 127 22.72 3.95 4.99
C LEU A 127 23.66 5.15 4.86
N ILE A 128 24.35 5.55 5.94
CA ILE A 128 25.38 6.60 5.89
C ILE A 128 26.51 6.24 4.92
N ASN A 129 26.86 4.95 4.83
CA ASN A 129 27.96 4.47 4.01
C ASN A 129 27.55 4.02 2.60
N ASP A 130 26.26 4.15 2.22
CA ASP A 130 25.79 3.74 0.89
C ASP A 130 25.71 4.92 -0.08
N SER A 131 26.56 4.91 -1.10
CA SER A 131 26.59 5.96 -2.14
C SER A 131 25.35 6.02 -3.03
N ARG A 132 24.49 4.99 -3.02
CA ARG A 132 23.23 4.96 -3.78
C ARG A 132 22.09 5.70 -3.07
N ILE A 133 22.32 6.13 -1.83
CA ILE A 133 21.32 6.76 -0.98
C ILE A 133 21.87 8.11 -0.50
N THR A 134 21.06 9.14 -0.62
CA THR A 134 21.45 10.51 -0.30
C THR A 134 20.98 10.86 1.10
N LYS A 135 21.88 11.36 1.95
CA LYS A 135 21.50 11.94 3.25
C LYS A 135 20.88 13.32 3.03
N ASN A 136 19.66 13.52 3.53
CA ASN A 136 18.96 14.80 3.42
C ASN A 136 19.45 15.79 4.50
N LYS A 137 19.16 17.08 4.32
CA LYS A 137 19.36 18.07 5.38
C LYS A 137 18.36 17.84 6.52
N PRO A 138 18.72 18.19 7.77
CA PRO A 138 17.75 18.16 8.87
C PRO A 138 16.49 18.98 8.53
N GLY A 139 15.32 18.39 8.74
CA GLY A 139 14.02 19.01 8.42
C GLY A 139 13.58 18.89 6.96
N GLU A 140 14.38 18.30 6.08
CA GLU A 140 14.03 18.05 4.68
C GLU A 140 13.25 16.73 4.54
N SER A 141 11.93 16.84 4.59
CA SER A 141 11.00 15.75 4.29
C SER A 141 9.95 16.24 3.31
N ILE A 142 9.77 15.54 2.17
CA ILE A 142 8.57 15.73 1.36
C ILE A 142 7.43 15.06 2.12
N GLY A 143 6.45 15.87 2.51
CA GLY A 143 5.26 15.42 3.21
C GLY A 143 4.28 14.77 2.24
N SER A 144 3.76 13.61 2.61
CA SER A 144 2.53 13.04 2.06
C SER A 144 1.44 13.06 3.13
N SER A 145 0.18 12.95 2.71
CA SER A 145 -0.93 12.90 3.66
C SER A 145 -0.85 11.62 4.53
N GLU A 146 -0.34 10.55 3.94
CA GLU A 146 -0.08 9.25 4.55
C GLU A 146 0.99 9.38 5.62
N LEU A 147 2.09 10.08 5.33
CA LEU A 147 3.14 10.37 6.30
C LEU A 147 2.61 11.16 7.48
N GLU A 148 1.75 12.15 7.25
CA GLU A 148 1.15 12.95 8.32
C GLU A 148 0.22 12.13 9.21
N LYS A 149 -0.63 11.28 8.64
CA LYS A 149 -1.49 10.37 9.41
C LYS A 149 -0.67 9.37 10.24
N VAL A 150 0.37 8.80 9.64
CA VAL A 150 1.23 7.79 10.29
C VAL A 150 2.07 8.41 11.41
N MET A 151 2.57 9.62 11.22
CA MET A 151 3.29 10.35 12.26
C MET A 151 2.33 10.84 13.36
N GLY A 152 1.12 11.27 13.01
CA GLY A 152 0.11 11.81 13.93
C GLY A 152 0.70 12.98 14.72
N ASN A 153 0.70 12.86 16.06
CA ASN A 153 1.28 13.88 16.95
C ASN A 153 2.82 13.88 17.00
N LEU A 154 3.50 12.93 16.33
CA LEU A 154 4.95 12.96 16.20
C LEU A 154 5.29 14.02 15.14
N ASN A 155 5.87 15.13 15.58
CA ASN A 155 6.29 16.17 14.62
C ASN A 155 7.43 15.64 13.72
N LYS A 156 7.45 16.06 12.45
CA LYS A 156 8.53 15.79 11.49
C LYS A 156 9.90 16.22 12.02
N GLU A 157 9.92 17.22 12.91
CA GLU A 157 11.11 17.69 13.64
C GLU A 157 11.77 16.62 14.52
N LYS A 158 11.07 15.53 14.88
CA LYS A 158 11.67 14.42 15.63
C LYS A 158 12.54 13.51 14.76
N ILE A 159 12.49 13.66 13.43
CA ILE A 159 13.34 12.96 12.47
C ILE A 159 14.72 13.63 12.51
N ILE A 160 15.69 12.97 13.14
CA ILE A 160 17.06 13.49 13.32
C ILE A 160 17.98 13.13 12.16
N HIS A 161 17.69 12.03 11.46
CA HIS A 161 18.37 11.63 10.24
C HIS A 161 17.34 11.19 9.22
N SER A 162 17.51 11.59 7.97
CA SER A 162 16.68 11.12 6.87
C SER A 162 17.50 10.93 5.61
N PHE A 163 17.06 9.97 4.82
CA PHE A 163 17.74 9.56 3.61
C PHE A 163 16.72 9.40 2.49
N THR A 164 17.13 9.78 1.27
CA THR A 164 16.33 9.61 0.06
C THR A 164 17.08 8.73 -0.92
N ARG A 165 16.38 7.81 -1.58
CA ARG A 165 16.92 7.03 -2.69
C ARG A 165 16.37 7.55 -4.01
N ASN A 166 17.26 7.94 -4.92
CA ASN A 166 16.87 8.32 -6.28
C ASN A 166 16.95 7.10 -7.20
N ILE A 167 15.90 6.86 -8.00
CA ILE A 167 15.94 5.82 -9.03
C ILE A 167 16.29 6.47 -10.37
N ALA A 168 17.35 5.98 -11.02
CA ALA A 168 17.74 6.47 -12.33
C ALA A 168 16.58 6.33 -13.33
N LYS A 169 16.29 7.41 -14.07
CA LYS A 169 15.20 7.52 -15.05
C LYS A 169 13.78 7.51 -14.46
N LYS A 170 13.62 7.69 -13.15
CA LYS A 170 12.33 7.88 -12.48
C LYS A 170 12.41 9.12 -11.58
N GLN A 171 12.16 10.30 -12.16
CA GLN A 171 12.31 11.58 -11.46
C GLN A 171 11.18 11.82 -10.43
N ASP A 172 10.07 11.11 -10.58
CA ASP A 172 8.84 11.32 -9.82
C ASP A 172 8.64 10.27 -8.69
N HIS A 173 9.66 9.45 -8.44
CA HIS A 173 9.69 8.52 -7.31
C HIS A 173 10.38 9.17 -6.10
N TYR A 174 9.63 9.39 -5.04
CA TYR A 174 10.15 9.81 -3.75
C TYR A 174 10.23 8.64 -2.78
N LEU A 175 11.46 8.24 -2.45
CA LEU A 175 11.74 7.11 -1.56
C LEU A 175 12.51 7.60 -0.33
N LEU A 176 11.82 7.77 0.80
CA LEU A 176 12.39 8.32 2.02
C LEU A 176 12.35 7.33 3.19
N ILE A 177 13.44 7.31 3.95
CA ILE A 177 13.49 6.75 5.31
C ILE A 177 13.95 7.82 6.29
N GLY A 178 13.26 7.92 7.43
CA GLY A 178 13.57 8.81 8.55
C GLY A 178 13.83 8.03 9.84
N PHE A 179 14.75 8.54 10.63
CA PHE A 179 15.21 7.98 11.91
C PHE A 179 14.86 8.97 13.02
N LEU A 180 14.09 8.53 14.00
CA LEU A 180 13.61 9.39 15.08
C LEU A 180 14.59 9.42 16.26
N ALA A 181 14.56 10.52 17.02
CA ALA A 181 15.46 10.76 18.15
C ALA A 181 15.45 9.69 19.27
N ASP A 182 14.46 8.80 19.29
CA ASP A 182 14.32 7.75 20.30
C ASP A 182 15.16 6.49 20.06
N LYS A 183 15.93 6.47 18.96
CA LYS A 183 16.86 5.39 18.56
C LYS A 183 16.22 4.01 18.36
N LYS A 184 14.92 3.97 18.13
CA LYS A 184 14.19 2.71 17.89
C LYS A 184 13.08 2.87 16.88
N THR A 185 12.63 4.10 16.62
CA THR A 185 11.55 4.35 15.68
C THR A 185 12.11 4.86 14.37
N ILE A 186 11.68 4.25 13.28
CA ILE A 186 11.95 4.69 11.92
C ILE A 186 10.63 4.89 11.17
N VAL A 187 10.65 5.79 10.21
CA VAL A 187 9.53 6.08 9.32
C VAL A 187 9.95 5.87 7.88
N VAL A 188 9.13 5.22 7.08
CA VAL A 188 9.33 5.04 5.64
C VAL A 188 8.19 5.75 4.93
N ASN A 189 8.52 6.51 3.89
CA ASN A 189 7.55 7.17 3.03
C ASN A 189 7.93 6.93 1.57
N VAL A 190 6.96 6.44 0.79
CA VAL A 190 7.10 6.25 -0.64
C VAL A 190 6.00 7.04 -1.33
N CYS A 191 6.36 7.83 -2.32
CA CYS A 191 5.40 8.44 -3.25
C CYS A 191 5.89 8.22 -4.67
N VAL A 192 4.98 7.81 -5.53
CA VAL A 192 5.18 7.62 -6.97
C VAL A 192 4.20 8.55 -7.66
N ASN A 193 4.72 9.42 -8.52
CA ASN A 193 3.95 10.24 -9.46
C ASN A 193 4.48 10.04 -10.90
#